data_AF-A0A3D2V1D2-F1
#
_entry.id   AF-A0A3D2V1D2-F1
#
_cell.length_a   1.000
_cell.length_b   1.000
_cell.length_c   1.000
_cell.angle_alpha   90.00
_cell.angle_beta   90.00
_cell.angle_gamma   90.00
#
_symmetry.space_group_name_H-M   'P 1'
#
loop_
_entity.id
_entity.type
_entity.pdbx_description
1 polymer ?
#
loop_
_entity_poly.entity_id
_entity_poly.type
_entity_poly.pdbx_seq_one_letter_code
_entity_poly.pdbx_strand_id
1 'polypeptide(L)'
;RVALAPHNPQGPVSTAASLEFGFSQPGYIICETVHEDVPWRKDVVTESFTIEPEGRIVRPHSQPGLGISINEEEIAKHPFEQEIPQVVFYPDGAIGDW
;
A
#
# COMPACT_ATOMS: atom_id res chain seq x y z
N ARG A 1 16.53 20.04 -3.01
CA ARG A 1 15.49 19.03 -3.32
C ARG A 1 14.90 18.58 -1.99
N VAL A 2 13.60 18.32 -1.93
CA VAL A 2 12.94 17.74 -0.75
C VAL A 2 12.76 16.24 -1.02
N ALA A 3 13.04 15.41 -0.02
CA ALA A 3 12.89 13.97 -0.14
C ALA A 3 11.40 13.58 -0.10
N LEU A 4 11.00 12.61 -0.93
CA LEU A 4 9.65 12.07 -0.99
C LEU A 4 9.65 10.66 -0.38
N ALA A 5 8.81 10.48 0.63
CA ALA A 5 8.60 9.21 1.32
C ALA A 5 7.10 9.02 1.57
N PRO A 6 6.33 8.51 0.59
CA PRO A 6 4.89 8.35 0.74
C PRO A 6 4.55 7.40 1.89
N HIS A 7 3.61 7.84 2.73
CA HIS A 7 2.88 6.99 3.66
C HIS A 7 1.86 6.18 2.86
N ASN A 8 1.90 4.86 2.97
CA ASN A 8 1.12 3.97 2.10
C ASN A 8 0.66 2.66 2.80
N PRO A 9 -0.25 2.78 3.79
CA PRO A 9 -0.92 1.63 4.40
C PRO A 9 -2.19 1.18 3.64
N GLN A 10 -2.49 1.80 2.49
CA GLN A 10 -3.84 1.82 1.90
C GLN A 10 -4.18 0.62 1.00
N GLY A 11 -3.24 -0.31 0.78
CA GLY A 11 -3.45 -1.50 -0.04
C GLY A 11 -2.79 -1.46 -1.42
N PRO A 12 -2.99 -2.49 -2.25
CA PRO A 12 -2.16 -2.77 -3.43
C PRO A 12 -2.27 -1.74 -4.55
N VAL A 13 -3.46 -1.15 -4.75
CA VAL A 13 -3.66 -0.14 -5.80
C VAL A 13 -2.85 1.12 -5.48
N SER A 14 -2.87 1.57 -4.22
CA SER A 14 -2.10 2.73 -3.78
C SER A 14 -0.60 2.46 -3.83
N THR A 15 -0.17 1.24 -3.49
CA THR A 15 1.23 0.81 -3.65
C THR A 15 1.69 0.92 -5.09
N ALA A 16 0.96 0.33 -6.05
CA ALA A 16 1.35 0.38 -7.45
C ALA A 16 1.44 1.82 -7.99
N ALA A 17 0.46 2.67 -7.64
CA ALA A 17 0.47 4.08 -8.00
C ALA A 17 1.65 4.85 -7.38
N SER A 18 1.96 4.59 -6.11
CA SER A 18 3.09 5.21 -5.41
C SER A 18 4.43 4.84 -6.03
N LEU A 19 4.58 3.59 -6.48
CA LEU A 19 5.79 3.11 -7.16
C LEU A 19 5.95 3.74 -8.55
N GLU A 20 4.91 3.74 -9.39
CA GLU A 20 4.93 4.41 -10.70
C GLU A 20 5.25 5.91 -10.56
N PHE A 21 4.63 6.57 -9.57
CA PHE A 21 5.00 7.94 -9.23
C PHE A 21 6.48 8.02 -8.83
N GLY A 22 6.95 7.16 -7.93
CA GLY A 22 8.34 7.15 -7.48
C GLY A 22 9.37 7.00 -8.60
N PHE A 23 9.11 6.13 -9.59
CA PHE A 23 9.98 5.97 -10.76
C PHE A 23 10.09 7.23 -11.62
N SER A 24 9.07 8.10 -11.58
CA SER A 24 9.08 9.39 -12.29
C SER A 24 9.70 10.54 -11.49
N GLN A 25 9.98 10.36 -10.19
CA GLN A 25 10.42 11.44 -9.31
C GLN A 25 11.90 11.35 -8.91
N PRO A 26 12.72 12.39 -9.17
CA PRO A 26 14.14 12.39 -8.81
C PRO A 26 14.42 12.59 -7.31
N GLY A 27 13.38 12.77 -6.48
CA GLY A 27 13.47 12.95 -5.03
C GLY A 27 12.88 11.79 -4.22
N TYR A 28 12.46 10.71 -4.88
CA TYR A 28 11.88 9.54 -4.22
C TYR A 28 12.95 8.73 -3.48
N ILE A 29 12.78 8.54 -2.18
CA ILE A 29 13.80 7.89 -1.35
C ILE A 29 13.34 6.53 -0.78
N ILE A 30 12.06 6.40 -0.43
CA ILE A 30 11.49 5.18 0.14
C ILE A 30 9.97 5.19 -0.06
N CYS A 31 9.37 4.01 -0.20
CA CYS A 31 7.93 3.82 -0.14
C CYS A 31 7.61 2.95 1.06
N GLU A 32 6.71 3.38 1.93
CA GLU A 32 6.09 2.42 2.86
C GLU A 32 5.22 1.43 2.07
N THR A 33 5.23 0.16 2.47
CA THR A 33 4.34 -0.85 1.95
C THR A 33 3.94 -1.82 3.05
N VAL A 34 2.68 -2.26 3.00
CA VAL A 34 2.15 -3.34 3.85
C VAL A 34 1.88 -4.53 2.92
N HIS A 35 2.52 -5.67 3.21
CA HIS A 35 2.59 -6.81 2.27
C HIS A 35 1.84 -8.07 2.71
N GLU A 36 1.25 -8.09 3.90
CA GLU A 36 0.52 -9.24 4.47
C GLU A 36 -0.64 -8.75 5.36
N ASP A 37 -1.34 -7.72 4.90
CA ASP A 37 -2.52 -7.15 5.55
C ASP A 37 -3.63 -8.20 5.72
N VAL A 38 -3.77 -9.10 4.75
CA VAL A 38 -4.69 -10.25 4.79
C VAL A 38 -4.10 -11.46 4.07
N PRO A 39 -4.39 -12.71 4.49
CA PRO A 39 -3.80 -13.89 3.88
C PRO A 39 -4.26 -14.14 2.43
N TRP A 40 -5.42 -13.60 2.03
CA TRP A 40 -6.00 -13.71 0.69
C TRP A 40 -5.59 -12.59 -0.27
N ARG A 41 -4.65 -11.71 0.10
CA ARG A 41 -4.25 -10.56 -0.74
C ARG A 41 -3.85 -10.99 -2.15
N LYS A 42 -3.04 -12.06 -2.25
CA LYS A 42 -2.52 -12.56 -3.53
C LYS A 42 -3.57 -13.23 -4.41
N ASP A 43 -4.71 -13.60 -3.83
CA ASP A 43 -5.86 -14.11 -4.60
C ASP A 43 -6.65 -12.94 -5.22
N VAL A 44 -6.66 -11.79 -4.54
CA VAL A 44 -7.38 -10.56 -4.96
C VAL A 44 -6.62 -9.73 -5.98
N VAL A 45 -5.29 -9.62 -5.88
CA VAL A 45 -4.51 -8.72 -6.75
C VAL A 45 -3.31 -9.41 -7.38
N THR A 46 -3.08 -9.11 -8.65
CA THR A 46 -1.81 -9.41 -9.31
C THR A 46 -1.02 -8.13 -9.54
N GLU A 47 0.28 -8.18 -9.30
CA GLU A 47 1.19 -7.04 -9.36
C GLU A 47 2.31 -7.33 -10.36
N SER A 48 2.62 -6.38 -11.26
CA SER A 48 3.65 -6.55 -12.28
C SER A 48 5.03 -6.03 -11.88
N PHE A 49 5.10 -5.15 -10.87
CA PHE A 49 6.38 -4.75 -10.30
C PHE A 49 7.03 -5.94 -9.58
N THR A 50 8.35 -5.96 -9.51
CA THR A 50 9.08 -7.01 -8.77
C THR A 50 9.85 -6.40 -7.61
N ILE A 51 10.01 -7.20 -6.56
CA ILE A 51 10.78 -6.82 -5.37
C ILE A 51 11.98 -7.76 -5.29
N GLU A 52 13.18 -7.19 -5.27
CA GLU A 52 14.39 -7.87 -4.82
C GLU A 52 14.37 -7.86 -3.28
N PRO A 53 14.21 -9.03 -2.62
CA PRO A 53 14.07 -9.06 -1.16
C PRO A 53 15.32 -8.53 -0.46
N GLU A 54 16.49 -8.84 -1.01
CA GLU A 54 17.75 -8.29 -0.57
C GLU A 54 17.80 -6.80 -0.95
N GLY A 55 17.98 -5.94 0.05
CA GLY A 55 17.95 -4.48 -0.14
C GLY A 55 16.56 -3.87 -0.42
N ARG A 56 15.49 -4.67 -0.49
CA ARG A 56 14.09 -4.21 -0.69
C ARG A 56 13.92 -3.32 -1.92
N ILE A 57 14.57 -3.69 -3.02
CA ILE A 57 14.59 -2.87 -4.23
C ILE A 57 13.37 -3.23 -5.10
N VAL A 58 12.54 -2.25 -5.39
CA VAL A 58 11.45 -2.41 -6.36
C VAL A 58 11.95 -2.12 -7.77
N ARG A 59 11.65 -3.00 -8.72
CA ARG A 59 11.93 -2.81 -10.15
C ARG A 59 10.65 -2.46 -10.90
N PRO A 60 10.73 -1.55 -11.89
CA PRO A 60 9.58 -1.17 -12.70
C PRO A 60 9.15 -2.30 -13.63
N HIS A 61 7.91 -2.23 -14.09
CA HIS A 61 7.38 -3.11 -15.13
C HIS A 61 7.21 -2.37 -16.47
N SER A 62 6.82 -3.10 -17.50
CA SER A 62 6.50 -2.56 -18.84
C SER A 62 5.02 -2.68 -19.22
N GLN A 63 4.18 -3.19 -18.32
CA GLN A 63 2.72 -3.25 -18.52
C GLN A 63 2.10 -1.84 -18.57
N PRO A 64 1.00 -1.63 -19.32
CA PRO A 64 0.31 -0.35 -19.36
C PRO A 64 -0.37 -0.03 -18.02
N GLY A 65 -0.50 1.26 -17.72
CA GLY A 65 -1.15 1.72 -16.49
C GLY A 65 -0.33 1.36 -15.25
N LEU A 66 -1.01 1.01 -14.15
CA LEU A 66 -0.38 0.66 -12.87
C LEU A 66 0.19 -0.77 -12.83
N GLY A 67 0.03 -1.55 -13.91
CA GLY A 67 0.50 -2.93 -13.98
C GLY A 67 -0.09 -3.86 -12.92
N ILE A 68 -1.32 -3.60 -12.49
CA ILE A 68 -2.07 -4.47 -11.59
C ILE A 68 -3.38 -4.92 -12.21
N SER A 69 -3.89 -6.07 -11.75
CA SER A 69 -5.27 -6.50 -12.00
C SER A 69 -5.92 -6.94 -10.70
N ILE A 70 -7.25 -6.82 -10.66
CA ILE A 70 -8.06 -7.14 -9.49
C ILE A 70 -8.98 -8.31 -9.84
N ASN A 71 -9.07 -9.28 -8.95
CA ASN A 71 -9.98 -10.41 -9.04
C ASN A 71 -11.25 -10.13 -8.23
N GLU A 72 -12.28 -9.64 -8.90
CA GLU A 72 -13.56 -9.30 -8.26
C GLU A 72 -14.29 -10.52 -7.67
N GLU A 73 -14.10 -11.71 -8.23
CA GLU A 73 -14.69 -12.94 -7.70
C GLU A 73 -14.10 -13.30 -6.34
N GLU A 74 -12.80 -13.08 -6.12
CA GLU A 74 -12.16 -13.27 -4.81
C GLU A 74 -12.57 -12.18 -3.84
N ILE A 75 -12.68 -10.92 -4.28
CA ILE A 75 -13.18 -9.82 -3.42
C ILE A 75 -14.57 -10.16 -2.86
N ALA A 76 -15.46 -10.73 -3.69
CA ALA A 76 -16.81 -11.07 -3.26
C ALA A 76 -16.86 -12.10 -2.11
N LYS A 77 -15.79 -12.85 -1.86
CA LYS A 77 -15.67 -13.80 -0.74
C LYS A 77 -15.30 -13.12 0.59
N HIS A 78 -14.86 -11.86 0.54
CA HIS A 78 -14.39 -11.08 1.68
C HIS A 78 -15.26 -9.82 1.85
N PRO A 79 -16.52 -9.97 2.29
CA PRO A 79 -17.41 -8.83 2.48
C PRO A 79 -16.84 -7.87 3.53
N PHE A 80 -17.21 -6.59 3.42
CA PHE A 80 -16.78 -5.55 4.35
C PHE A 80 -17.08 -5.91 5.82
N GLU A 81 -16.09 -5.71 6.68
CA GLU A 81 -16.21 -5.78 8.12
C GLU A 81 -15.86 -4.42 8.72
N GLN A 82 -16.68 -3.92 9.64
CA GLN A 82 -16.49 -2.62 10.25
C GLN A 82 -15.27 -2.63 11.17
N GLU A 83 -14.27 -1.80 10.87
CA GLU A 83 -13.11 -1.60 11.74
C GLU A 83 -13.49 -0.84 13.02
N ILE A 84 -12.71 -1.09 14.08
CA ILE A 84 -12.83 -0.40 15.36
C ILE A 84 -12.16 0.97 15.27
N PRO A 85 -12.88 2.07 15.50
CA PRO A 85 -12.28 3.40 15.56
C PRO A 85 -11.20 3.44 16.63
N GLN A 86 -10.03 3.93 16.24
CA GLN A 86 -8.96 4.17 17.20
C GLN A 86 -9.17 5.55 17.81
N VAL A 87 -9.33 5.58 19.14
CA VAL A 87 -9.63 6.80 19.90
C VAL A 87 -8.71 6.85 21.11
N VAL A 88 -8.08 7.99 21.33
CA VAL A 88 -7.16 8.21 22.45
C VAL A 88 -7.81 9.12 23.48
N PHE A 89 -7.77 8.71 24.75
CA PHE A 89 -8.15 9.54 25.89
C PHE A 89 -6.94 9.76 26.79
N TYR A 90 -6.68 11.00 27.19
CA TYR A 90 -5.66 11.32 28.18
C TYR A 90 -6.15 10.98 29.60
N PRO A 91 -5.23 10.91 30.59
CA PRO A 91 -5.59 10.54 31.96
C PRO A 91 -6.64 11.44 32.64
N ASP A 92 -6.82 12.67 32.15
CA ASP A 92 -7.83 13.63 32.62
C ASP A 92 -9.18 13.51 31.90
N GLY A 93 -9.30 12.59 30.93
CA GLY A 93 -10.49 12.35 30.13
C GLY A 93 -10.60 13.21 28.86
N ALA A 94 -9.61 14.05 28.55
CA ALA A 94 -9.61 14.80 27.29
C ALA A 94 -9.39 13.88 26.08
N ILE A 95 -10.00 14.24 24.94
CA ILE A 95 -9.80 13.55 23.66
C ILE A 95 -8.43 13.96 23.11
N GLY A 96 -7.60 12.97 22.81
CA GLY A 96 -6.30 13.16 22.18
C GLY A 96 -6.32 12.85 20.69
N ASP A 97 -5.29 13.33 20.00
CA ASP A 97 -5.00 12.91 18.65
C ASP A 97 -4.58 11.43 18.64
N TRP A 98 -5.07 10.70 17.63
CA TRP A 98 -4.66 9.35 17.29
C TRP A 98 -3.87 9.36 15.98
#